data_AF-A0A1H4H1A7-F1
#
_entry.id   AF-A0A1H4H1A7-F1
#
_cell.length_a   1.000
_cell.length_b   1.000
_cell.length_c   1.000
_cell.angle_alpha   90.00
_cell.angle_beta   90.00
_cell.angle_gamma   90.00
#
_symmetry.space_group_name_H-M   'P 1'
#
loop_
_entity.id
_entity.type
_entity.pdbx_description
1 polymer ?
#
loop_
_entity_poly.entity_id
_entity_poly.type
_entity_poly.pdbx_seq_one_letter_code
_entity_poly.pdbx_strand_id
1 'polypeptide(L)' 'MANKKVQLNDEQWSALQALREANARRYPTDSIKVSNRLRSNGFVAMDSQGGKLLTDQGLYRLQQGR' A
#
# COMPACT_ATOMS: atom_id res chain seq x y z
N MET A 1 -19.22 -12.14 10.66
CA MET A 1 -18.01 -12.16 9.82
C MET A 1 -16.95 -11.32 10.51
N ALA A 2 -15.82 -11.89 10.91
CA ALA A 2 -14.84 -11.21 11.76
C ALA A 2 -14.18 -10.06 10.97
N ASN A 3 -14.57 -8.83 11.29
CA ASN A 3 -13.96 -7.60 10.79
C ASN A 3 -12.56 -7.46 11.42
N LYS A 4 -11.59 -8.23 10.91
CA LYS A 4 -10.20 -8.16 11.35
C LYS A 4 -9.65 -6.80 10.91
N LYS A 5 -9.70 -5.81 11.82
CA LYS A 5 -8.94 -4.56 11.67
C LYS A 5 -7.48 -4.93 11.44
N VAL A 6 -7.01 -4.78 10.20
CA VAL A 6 -5.63 -5.10 9.85
C VAL A 6 -4.75 -4.02 10.46
N GLN A 7 -4.11 -4.34 11.58
CA GLN A 7 -3.05 -3.51 12.12
C GLN A 7 -1.84 -3.62 11.20
N LEU A 8 -1.39 -2.46 10.74
CA LEU A 8 -0.18 -2.33 9.96
C LEU A 8 0.99 -2.09 10.91
N ASN A 9 2.08 -2.81 10.70
CA ASN A 9 3.34 -2.49 11.38
C ASN A 9 4.02 -1.28 10.73
N ASP A 10 5.09 -0.78 11.33
CA ASP A 10 5.79 0.41 10.86
C ASP A 10 6.34 0.24 9.43
N GLU A 11 6.87 -0.94 9.10
CA GLU A 11 7.35 -1.25 7.75
C GLU A 11 6.23 -1.23 6.70
N GLN A 12 5.07 -1.82 7.02
CA GLN A 12 3.91 -1.84 6.14
C GLN A 12 3.32 -0.45 5.96
N TRP A 13 3.23 0.31 7.05
CA TRP A 13 2.76 1.69 7.02
C TRP A 13 3.68 2.57 6.16
N SER A 14 5.01 2.47 6.38
CA SER A 14 6.02 3.16 5.61
C SER A 14 5.96 2.80 4.12
N ALA A 15 5.76 1.53 3.77
CA ALA A 15 5.60 1.11 2.39
C ALA A 15 4.37 1.74 1.73
N LEU A 16 3.23 1.85 2.43
CA LEU A 16 2.05 2.53 1.90
C LEU A 16 2.31 4.04 1.70
N GLN A 17 2.97 4.69 2.65
CA GLN A 17 3.35 6.11 2.50
C GLN A 17 4.28 6.33 1.31
N ALA A 18 5.31 5.48 1.15
CA ALA A 18 6.24 5.54 0.03
C ALA A 18 5.54 5.36 -1.32
N LEU A 19 4.57 4.44 -1.42
CA LEU A 19 3.76 4.27 -2.62
C LEU A 19 2.92 5.51 -2.93
N ARG A 20 2.32 6.14 -1.91
CA ARG A 20 1.55 7.39 -2.08
C ARG A 20 2.45 8.51 -2.62
N GLU A 21 3.62 8.69 -2.02
CA GLU A 21 4.58 9.71 -2.43
C GLU A 21 5.13 9.47 -3.82
N ALA A 22 5.49 8.23 -4.13
CA ALA A 22 5.97 7.85 -5.46
C ALA A 22 4.89 8.09 -6.51
N ASN A 23 3.64 7.73 -6.25
CA ASN A 23 2.52 8.00 -7.16
C ASN A 23 2.31 9.51 -7.35
N ALA A 24 2.37 10.31 -6.28
CA ALA A 24 2.24 11.77 -6.36
C ALA A 24 3.38 12.42 -7.17
N ARG A 25 4.59 11.85 -7.11
CA ARG A 25 5.78 12.32 -7.84
C ARG A 25 5.98 11.62 -9.19
N ARG A 26 5.10 10.70 -9.57
CA ARG A 26 5.24 9.81 -10.76
C ARG A 26 6.58 9.08 -10.81
N TYR A 27 7.07 8.65 -9.66
CA TYR A 27 8.29 7.87 -9.54
C TYR A 27 8.03 6.38 -9.68
N PRO A 28 9.00 5.63 -10.26
CA PRO A 28 8.93 4.18 -10.34
C PRO A 28 8.80 3.56 -8.94
N THR A 29 7.86 2.62 -8.80
CA THR A 29 7.56 1.95 -7.53
C THR A 29 8.14 0.54 -7.46
N ASP A 30 8.98 0.18 -8.44
CA ASP A 30 9.62 -1.13 -8.58
C ASP A 30 10.54 -1.46 -7.40
N SER A 31 11.25 -0.44 -6.90
CA SER A 31 12.15 -0.53 -5.75
C SER A 31 11.44 -0.57 -4.40
N ILE A 32 10.15 -0.19 -4.34
CA ILE A 32 9.39 -0.18 -3.09
C ILE A 32 9.06 -1.62 -2.73
N LYS A 33 9.60 -2.08 -1.59
CA LYS A 33 9.32 -3.39 -1.02
C LYS A 33 7.92 -3.39 -0.41
N VAL A 34 7.01 -4.13 -1.04
CA VAL A 34 5.65 -4.33 -0.54
C VAL A 34 5.54 -5.74 0.01
N SER A 35 5.14 -5.85 1.27
CA SER A 35 4.90 -7.17 1.87
C SER A 35 3.71 -7.86 1.21
N ASN A 36 3.77 -9.20 1.08
CA ASN A 36 2.65 -9.99 0.58
C ASN A 36 1.35 -9.71 1.35
N ARG A 37 1.44 -9.39 2.64
CA ARG A 37 0.29 -9.04 3.47
C ARG A 37 -0.43 -7.79 2.96
N LEU A 38 0.27 -6.75 2.52
CA LEU A 38 -0.38 -5.55 1.97
C LEU A 38 -1.18 -5.87 0.70
N ARG A 39 -0.62 -6.73 -0.16
CA ARG A 39 -1.29 -7.20 -1.38
C ARG A 39 -2.48 -8.12 -1.06
N SER A 40 -2.31 -9.09 -0.16
CA SER A 40 -3.38 -10.02 0.25
C SER A 40 -4.54 -9.33 0.97
N ASN A 41 -4.28 -8.20 1.65
CA ASN A 41 -5.33 -7.40 2.26
C ASN A 41 -5.93 -6.36 1.31
N GLY A 42 -5.51 -6.34 0.04
CA GLY A 42 -6.06 -5.45 -0.97
C GLY A 42 -5.64 -3.98 -0.83
N PHE A 43 -4.59 -3.67 -0.07
CA PHE A 43 -4.09 -2.29 0.07
C PHE A 43 -3.19 -1.85 -1.08
N VAL A 44 -2.56 -2.81 -1.76
CA VAL A 44 -1.65 -2.57 -2.88
C VAL A 44 -2.01 -3.49 -4.04
N ALA A 45 -2.07 -2.92 -5.24
CA ALA A 45 -2.22 -3.61 -6.51
C ALA A 45 -0.95 -3.47 -7.35
N MET A 46 -0.86 -4.26 -8.41
CA MET A 46 0.16 -4.11 -9.45
C MET A 46 -0.54 -3.66 -10.74
N ASP A 47 0.04 -2.72 -11.45
CA ASP A 47 -0.42 -2.33 -12.79
C ASP A 47 0.05 -3.35 -13.84
N SER A 48 -0.36 -3.14 -15.09
CA SER A 48 0.04 -3.95 -16.24
C SER A 48 1.53 -3.86 -16.59
N GLN A 49 2.25 -2.87 -16.06
CA GLN A 49 3.68 -2.68 -16.26
C GLN A 49 4.52 -3.29 -15.11
N GLY A 50 3.85 -3.87 -14.09
CA GLY A 50 4.51 -4.43 -12.90
C GLY A 50 4.77 -3.39 -11.80
N GLY A 51 4.36 -2.14 -12.00
CA GLY A 51 4.40 -1.08 -11.02
C GLY A 51 3.45 -1.35 -9.87
N LYS A 52 3.88 -1.04 -8.65
CA LYS A 52 3.07 -1.18 -7.43
C LYS A 52 2.32 0.11 -7.18
N LEU A 53 1.02 0.01 -6.92
CA LEU A 53 0.15 1.16 -6.66
C LEU A 53 -0.77 0.92 -5.47
N LEU A 54 -1.12 1.99 -4.78
CA LEU A 54 -2.14 1.94 -3.74
C LEU A 54 -3.51 1.76 -4.36
N THR A 55 -4.31 0.88 -3.76
CA THR A 55 -5.75 0.81 -4.04
C THR A 55 -6.48 1.88 -3.23
N ASP A 56 -7.77 2.07 -3.53
CA ASP A 56 -8.65 2.94 -2.72
C ASP A 56 -8.67 2.51 -1.25
N GLN A 57 -8.60 1.21 -0.98
CA GLN A 57 -8.52 0.69 0.39
C GLN A 57 -7.20 1.05 1.06
N GLY A 58 -6.07 0.99 0.35
CA GLY A 58 -4.77 1.42 0.87
C GLY A 58 -4.73 2.93 1.15
N LEU A 59 -5.32 3.73 0.26
CA LEU A 59 -5.47 5.18 0.44
C LEU A 59 -6.36 5.51 1.63
N TYR A 60 -7.53 4.88 1.74
CA TYR A 60 -8.43 5.06 2.88
C TYR A 60 -7.73 4.68 4.18
N ARG A 61 -6.97 3.58 4.19
CA ARG A 61 -6.21 3.15 5.37
C ARG A 61 -5.17 4.18 5.80
N LEU A 62 -4.50 4.84 4.85
CA LEU A 62 -3.57 5.93 5.14
C LEU A 62 -4.24 7.17 5.74
N GLN A 63 -5.48 7.47 5.35
CA GLN A 63 -6.25 8.59 5.89
C GLN A 63 -6.74 8.35 7.33
N GLN A 64 -6.96 7.09 7.71
CA GLN A 64 -7.43 6.71 9.05
C GLN A 64 -6.31 6.72 10.12
N GLY A 65 -5.06 6.99 9.74
CA GLY A 65 -3.91 6.84 10.64
C GLY A 65 -3.59 5.36 10.90
N ARG A 66 -2.59 5.09 11.74
CA ARG A 66 -2.12 3.73 12.06
C ARG A 66 -3.14 2.94 12.88
#